data_AF-A0A5J4PUC1-F1
#
_entry.id   AF-A0A5J4PUC1-F1
#
_cell.length_a   1.000
_cell.length_b   1.000
_cell.length_c   1.000
_cell.angle_alpha   90.00
_cell.angle_beta   90.00
_cell.angle_gamma   90.00
#
_symmetry.space_group_name_H-M   'P 1'
#
loop_
_entity.id
_entity.type
_entity.pdbx_description
1 polymer ?
#
loop_
_entity_poly.entity_id
_entity_poly.type
_entity_poly.pdbx_seq_one_letter_code
_entity_poly.pdbx_strand_id
1 'polypeptide(L)'
;MTDIDYQYKYMIHRRKHAIQILKHAKKIIFISSRYKEKLFSLLPVHIANYINKNSLILPNGIDDFYLSHYSDKTRYTHNDSFRLLYLGQIQKRKNLLQVINAVEEMNSTYNITLNIIGGFNLKEIPYYKKILKRIKNLNYIQYFGEILNKDEILVHLKNSHVLIVPSKNELFGIVYIEAISQNTPVIYLAGEGIEPFLKRYDFAVGAGRSENNFSLYLD
;
A
#
# COMPACT_ATOMS: atom_id res chain seq x y z
N MET A 1 -11.10 -5.76 -12.25
CA MET A 1 -10.93 -4.78 -11.17
C MET A 1 -12.05 -5.03 -10.17
N THR A 2 -11.70 -5.66 -9.05
CA THR A 2 -12.58 -6.07 -7.94
C THR A 2 -12.63 -4.95 -6.90
N ASP A 3 -13.07 -3.77 -7.32
CA ASP A 3 -13.18 -2.61 -6.43
C ASP A 3 -14.65 -2.20 -6.34
N ILE A 4 -15.13 -2.00 -5.12
CA ILE A 4 -16.47 -1.46 -4.82
C ILE A 4 -16.66 -0.14 -5.55
N ASP A 5 -15.61 0.69 -5.66
CA ASP A 5 -15.71 1.97 -6.38
C ASP A 5 -16.13 1.79 -7.82
N TYR A 6 -15.50 0.86 -8.52
CA TYR A 6 -15.77 0.64 -9.92
C TYR A 6 -17.09 -0.10 -10.11
N GLN A 7 -17.29 -1.20 -9.37
CA GLN A 7 -18.49 -2.01 -9.54
C GLN A 7 -19.75 -1.26 -9.09
N TYR A 8 -19.72 -0.60 -7.94
CA TYR A 8 -20.88 0.13 -7.46
C TYR A 8 -21.22 1.30 -8.38
N LYS A 9 -20.20 2.05 -8.86
CA LYS A 9 -20.41 3.20 -9.76
C LYS A 9 -20.95 2.80 -11.13
N TYR A 10 -20.37 1.78 -11.77
CA TYR A 10 -20.66 1.47 -13.18
C TYR A 10 -21.62 0.28 -13.38
N MET A 11 -21.78 -0.62 -12.40
CA MET A 11 -22.60 -1.83 -12.53
C MET A 11 -23.93 -1.70 -11.79
N ILE A 12 -24.69 -0.65 -12.09
CA ILE A 12 -25.99 -0.35 -11.44
C ILE A 12 -26.94 -1.56 -11.53
N HIS A 13 -26.97 -2.23 -12.68
CA HIS A 13 -27.79 -3.43 -12.94
C HIS A 13 -27.50 -4.59 -11.96
N ARG A 14 -26.32 -4.63 -11.33
CA ARG A 14 -25.95 -5.70 -10.37
C ARG A 14 -26.28 -5.36 -8.92
N ARG A 15 -26.56 -4.08 -8.59
CA ARG A 15 -26.74 -3.64 -7.21
C ARG A 15 -27.84 -4.39 -6.48
N LYS A 16 -29.00 -4.59 -7.11
CA LYS A 16 -30.13 -5.33 -6.51
C LYS A 16 -29.71 -6.75 -6.15
N HIS A 17 -29.02 -7.44 -7.06
CA HIS A 17 -28.56 -8.81 -6.85
C HIS A 17 -27.47 -8.87 -5.76
N ALA A 18 -26.51 -7.94 -5.77
CA ALA A 18 -25.48 -7.84 -4.74
C ALA A 18 -26.10 -7.64 -3.33
N ILE A 19 -27.11 -6.78 -3.20
CA ILE A 19 -27.84 -6.58 -1.93
C ILE A 19 -28.53 -7.87 -1.50
N GLN A 20 -29.15 -8.62 -2.42
CA GLN A 20 -29.78 -9.89 -2.09
C GLN A 20 -28.76 -10.92 -1.58
N ILE A 21 -27.59 -11.01 -2.22
CA ILE A 21 -26.48 -11.85 -1.74
C ILE A 21 -26.08 -11.45 -0.33
N LEU A 22 -25.83 -10.15 -0.08
CA LEU A 22 -25.41 -9.65 1.23
C LEU A 22 -26.47 -9.93 2.32
N LYS A 23 -27.77 -9.83 2.00
CA LYS A 23 -28.85 -10.10 2.96
C LYS A 23 -28.97 -11.58 3.35
N HIS A 24 -28.69 -12.49 2.42
CA HIS A 24 -28.83 -13.93 2.64
C HIS A 24 -27.51 -14.59 3.09
N ALA A 25 -26.40 -13.86 3.06
CA ALA A 25 -25.12 -14.37 3.52
C ALA A 25 -25.16 -14.71 5.02
N LYS A 26 -24.65 -15.88 5.41
CA LYS A 26 -24.50 -16.26 6.83
C LYS A 26 -23.52 -15.33 7.56
N LYS A 27 -22.45 -14.94 6.88
CA LYS A 27 -21.43 -14.00 7.33
C LYS A 27 -20.93 -13.17 6.15
N ILE A 28 -20.57 -11.93 6.43
CA ILE A 28 -19.96 -11.02 5.46
C ILE A 28 -18.60 -10.62 6.02
N ILE A 29 -17.54 -10.94 5.30
CA ILE A 29 -16.17 -10.72 5.77
C ILE A 29 -15.58 -9.52 5.06
N PHE A 30 -15.01 -8.61 5.84
CA PHE A 30 -14.29 -7.44 5.37
C PHE A 30 -12.82 -7.54 5.78
N ILE A 31 -11.93 -7.20 4.86
CA ILE A 31 -10.48 -7.21 5.10
C ILE A 31 -9.99 -6.01 5.91
N SER A 32 -10.80 -4.95 6.03
CA SER A 32 -10.52 -3.79 6.89
C SER A 32 -11.81 -3.08 7.31
N SER A 33 -11.80 -2.37 8.43
CA SER A 33 -12.92 -1.53 8.87
C SER A 33 -13.23 -0.44 7.84
N ARG A 34 -12.20 0.15 7.24
CA ARG A 34 -12.34 1.19 6.22
C ARG A 34 -13.11 0.70 5.00
N TYR A 35 -12.86 -0.52 4.55
CA TYR A 35 -13.58 -1.11 3.42
C TYR A 35 -15.06 -1.38 3.75
N LYS A 36 -15.32 -1.82 4.99
CA LYS A 36 -16.69 -1.97 5.52
C LYS A 36 -17.43 -0.64 5.54
N GLU A 37 -16.83 0.39 6.13
CA GLU A 37 -17.39 1.76 6.18
C GLU A 37 -17.69 2.29 4.78
N LYS A 38 -16.77 2.07 3.84
CA LYS A 38 -16.92 2.47 2.44
C LYS A 38 -18.08 1.77 1.74
N LEU A 39 -18.28 0.46 1.96
CA LEU A 39 -19.47 -0.21 1.43
C LEU A 39 -20.73 0.36 2.06
N PHE A 40 -20.73 0.57 3.38
CA PHE A 40 -21.92 0.95 4.13
C PHE A 40 -22.37 2.37 3.78
N SER A 41 -21.45 3.29 3.51
CA SER A 41 -21.78 4.65 3.06
C SER A 41 -22.44 4.69 1.69
N LEU A 42 -22.25 3.65 0.87
CA LEU A 42 -22.86 3.53 -0.46
C LEU A 42 -24.26 2.90 -0.42
N LEU A 43 -24.62 2.22 0.66
CA LEU A 43 -25.87 1.49 0.80
C LEU A 43 -26.93 2.32 1.55
N PRO A 44 -28.24 2.07 1.32
CA PRO A 44 -29.28 2.63 2.17
C PRO A 44 -29.07 2.21 3.63
N VAL A 45 -29.27 3.14 4.57
CA VAL A 45 -28.98 2.95 6.01
C VAL A 45 -29.63 1.68 6.58
N HIS A 46 -30.88 1.39 6.22
CA HIS A 46 -31.57 0.19 6.69
C HIS A 46 -30.91 -1.12 6.18
N ILE A 47 -30.35 -1.12 4.97
CA ILE A 47 -29.61 -2.26 4.42
C ILE A 47 -28.27 -2.40 5.14
N ALA A 48 -27.52 -1.31 5.28
CA ALA A 48 -26.25 -1.30 5.99
C ALA A 48 -26.39 -1.82 7.43
N ASN A 49 -27.40 -1.35 8.17
CA ASN A 49 -27.69 -1.81 9.53
C ASN A 49 -28.08 -3.30 9.58
N TYR A 50 -28.86 -3.78 8.60
CA TYR A 50 -29.25 -5.18 8.51
C TYR A 50 -28.03 -6.09 8.34
N ILE A 51 -27.16 -5.77 7.37
CA ILE A 51 -25.96 -6.56 7.06
C ILE A 51 -24.81 -6.34 8.07
N ASN A 52 -24.87 -5.29 8.89
CA ASN A 52 -23.85 -5.08 9.92
C ASN A 52 -23.85 -6.20 10.96
N LYS A 53 -25.03 -6.76 11.28
CA LYS A 53 -25.22 -7.78 12.32
C LYS A 53 -24.46 -9.08 12.04
N ASN A 54 -24.27 -9.43 10.76
CA ASN A 54 -23.53 -10.60 10.31
C ASN A 54 -22.17 -10.25 9.69
N SER A 55 -21.70 -9.01 9.84
CA SER A 55 -20.41 -8.55 9.32
C SER A 55 -19.26 -8.78 10.31
N LEU A 56 -18.13 -9.30 9.81
CA LEU A 56 -16.88 -9.49 10.56
C LEU A 56 -15.72 -8.82 9.83
N ILE A 57 -14.77 -8.27 10.59
CA ILE A 57 -13.49 -7.82 10.03
C ILE A 57 -12.47 -8.94 10.24
N LEU A 58 -11.95 -9.49 9.14
CA LEU A 58 -10.88 -10.48 9.12
C LEU A 58 -9.82 -10.01 8.12
N PRO A 59 -8.71 -9.43 8.61
CA PRO A 59 -7.58 -9.01 7.78
C PRO A 59 -6.96 -10.17 7.01
N ASN A 60 -6.23 -9.85 5.93
CA ASN A 60 -5.44 -10.88 5.24
C ASN A 60 -4.28 -11.34 6.12
N GLY A 61 -3.94 -12.63 6.01
CA GLY A 61 -2.71 -13.18 6.59
C GLY A 61 -1.46 -12.75 5.83
N ILE A 62 -0.32 -13.13 6.38
CA ILE A 62 1.00 -13.06 5.77
C ILE A 62 1.43 -14.47 5.38
N ASP A 63 2.22 -14.60 4.32
CA ASP A 63 2.81 -15.86 3.88
C ASP A 63 3.84 -16.38 4.91
N ASP A 64 3.75 -17.67 5.25
CA ASP A 64 4.62 -18.32 6.24
C ASP A 64 6.12 -18.16 5.92
N PHE A 65 6.47 -17.99 4.65
CA PHE A 65 7.84 -17.69 4.22
C PHE A 65 8.44 -16.51 4.98
N TYR A 66 7.69 -15.43 5.18
CA TYR A 66 8.21 -14.25 5.88
C TYR A 66 8.33 -14.51 7.38
N LEU A 67 7.42 -15.29 7.95
CA LEU A 67 7.45 -15.67 9.36
C LEU A 67 8.63 -16.62 9.67
N SER A 68 8.94 -17.55 8.77
CA SER A 68 10.05 -18.50 8.94
C SER A 68 11.44 -17.88 8.70
N HIS A 69 11.51 -16.69 8.09
CA HIS A 69 12.76 -16.00 7.77
C HIS A 69 12.92 -14.66 8.51
N TYR A 70 12.27 -14.54 9.68
CA TYR A 70 12.32 -13.35 10.52
C TYR A 70 13.76 -12.90 10.84
N SER A 71 13.95 -11.61 11.07
CA SER A 71 15.27 -10.99 11.20
C SER A 71 15.47 -10.38 12.57
N ASP A 72 16.19 -11.07 13.47
CA ASP A 72 16.54 -10.55 14.81
C ASP A 72 17.64 -9.47 14.82
N LYS A 73 18.25 -9.17 13.66
CA LYS A 73 19.36 -8.22 13.61
C LYS A 73 18.86 -6.77 13.71
N THR A 74 19.39 -6.04 14.68
CA THR A 74 19.31 -4.58 14.73
C THR A 74 19.98 -4.00 13.49
N ARG A 75 19.28 -3.08 12.80
CA ARG A 75 19.59 -2.67 11.42
C ARG A 75 20.43 -1.41 11.30
N TYR A 76 20.87 -0.88 12.42
CA TYR A 76 21.62 0.36 12.47
C TYR A 76 23.11 0.07 12.29
N THR A 77 23.51 -0.20 11.05
CA THR A 77 24.87 0.12 10.64
C THR A 77 24.87 1.59 10.26
N HIS A 78 25.82 2.39 10.77
CA HIS A 78 26.10 3.73 10.24
C HIS A 78 26.31 3.60 8.73
N ASN A 79 25.29 3.92 7.95
CA ASN A 79 25.32 3.87 6.51
C ASN A 79 25.36 5.30 6.00
N ASP A 80 26.16 5.54 4.97
CA ASP A 80 26.32 6.86 4.38
C ASP A 80 25.03 7.40 3.76
N SER A 81 24.06 6.52 3.45
CA SER A 81 22.75 6.89 2.87
C SER A 81 21.56 6.24 3.58
N PHE A 82 20.44 6.97 3.62
CA PHE A 82 19.14 6.49 4.04
C PHE A 82 18.40 5.80 2.87
N ARG A 83 18.38 4.48 2.88
CA ARG A 83 17.79 3.63 1.84
C ARG A 83 16.28 3.44 2.01
N LEU A 84 15.52 3.91 1.03
CA LEU A 84 14.10 3.66 0.84
C LEU A 84 13.86 2.52 -0.14
N LEU A 85 12.82 1.74 0.11
CA LEU A 85 12.30 0.74 -0.82
C LEU A 85 10.88 1.08 -1.22
N TYR A 86 10.60 1.04 -2.51
CA TYR A 86 9.26 0.96 -3.06
C TYR A 86 9.06 -0.44 -3.64
N LEU A 87 8.03 -1.15 -3.16
CA LEU A 87 7.70 -2.51 -3.60
C LEU A 87 6.25 -2.57 -4.09
N GLY A 88 6.07 -2.77 -5.39
CA GLY A 88 4.76 -2.96 -6.02
C GLY A 88 4.71 -2.52 -7.47
N GLN A 89 3.68 -2.96 -8.20
CA GLN A 89 3.50 -2.59 -9.60
C GLN A 89 3.46 -1.07 -9.79
N ILE A 90 4.09 -0.59 -10.87
CA ILE A 90 4.07 0.82 -11.26
C ILE A 90 2.69 1.16 -11.82
N GLN A 91 1.86 1.74 -10.95
CA GLN A 91 0.48 2.15 -11.23
C GLN A 91 0.24 3.53 -10.62
N LYS A 92 -0.58 4.37 -11.28
CA LYS A 92 -0.88 5.72 -10.78
C LYS A 92 -1.39 5.73 -9.34
N ARG A 93 -2.24 4.76 -8.98
CA ARG A 93 -2.80 4.66 -7.62
C ARG A 93 -1.73 4.41 -6.56
N LYS A 94 -0.59 3.80 -6.90
CA LYS A 94 0.50 3.51 -5.96
C LYS A 94 1.39 4.73 -5.68
N ASN A 95 1.15 5.86 -6.36
CA ASN A 95 1.78 7.17 -6.14
C ASN A 95 3.32 7.17 -6.18
N LEU A 96 3.95 6.30 -6.98
CA LEU A 96 5.42 6.28 -7.12
C LEU A 96 6.00 7.64 -7.58
N LEU A 97 5.28 8.38 -8.44
CA LEU A 97 5.73 9.71 -8.89
C LEU A 97 5.93 10.68 -7.72
N GLN A 98 5.05 10.63 -6.72
CA GLN A 98 5.14 11.49 -5.54
C GLN A 98 6.30 11.07 -4.63
N VAL A 99 6.55 9.77 -4.49
CA VAL A 99 7.72 9.26 -3.78
C VAL A 99 9.00 9.77 -4.44
N ILE A 100 9.10 9.68 -5.77
CA ILE A 100 10.25 10.19 -6.53
C ILE A 100 10.45 11.69 -6.27
N ASN A 101 9.40 12.50 -6.38
CA ASN A 101 9.48 13.94 -6.15
C ASN A 101 9.96 14.28 -4.72
N ALA A 102 9.42 13.58 -3.71
CA ALA A 102 9.81 13.80 -2.32
C ALA A 102 11.28 13.43 -2.07
N VAL A 103 11.75 12.33 -2.66
CA VAL A 103 13.17 11.94 -2.59
C VAL A 103 14.05 13.01 -3.21
N GLU A 104 13.72 13.52 -4.40
CA GLU A 104 14.52 14.57 -5.06
C GLU A 104 14.60 15.86 -4.23
N GLU A 105 13.49 16.28 -3.64
CA GLU A 105 13.43 17.46 -2.77
C GLU A 105 14.33 17.29 -1.53
N MET A 106 14.19 16.14 -0.85
CA MET A 106 14.95 15.86 0.37
C MET A 106 16.42 15.56 0.11
N ASN A 107 16.77 15.08 -1.09
CA ASN A 107 18.15 14.70 -1.41
C ASN A 107 19.12 15.90 -1.50
N SER A 108 18.58 17.12 -1.50
CA SER A 108 19.36 18.36 -1.34
C SER A 108 19.98 18.50 0.06
N THR A 109 19.39 17.85 1.07
CA THR A 109 19.75 18.01 2.49
C THR A 109 20.20 16.68 3.11
N TYR A 110 19.61 15.56 2.69
CA TYR A 110 19.86 14.24 3.24
C TYR A 110 20.36 13.31 2.14
N ASN A 111 21.30 12.41 2.43
CA ASN A 111 21.70 11.39 1.45
C ASN A 111 20.66 10.25 1.42
N ILE A 112 19.70 10.31 0.48
CA ILE A 112 18.61 9.33 0.38
C ILE A 112 18.74 8.56 -0.93
N THR A 113 18.59 7.24 -0.85
CA THR A 113 18.48 6.39 -2.05
C THR A 113 17.13 5.71 -2.11
N LEU A 114 16.62 5.47 -3.32
CA LEU A 114 15.34 4.82 -3.56
C LEU A 114 15.51 3.62 -4.48
N ASN A 115 15.25 2.43 -3.96
CA ASN A 115 15.14 1.20 -4.75
C ASN A 115 13.67 0.97 -5.12
N ILE A 116 13.40 0.73 -6.40
CA ILE A 116 12.07 0.49 -6.95
C ILE A 116 12.02 -0.93 -7.49
N ILE A 117 11.14 -1.75 -6.91
CA ILE A 117 10.88 -3.13 -7.33
C ILE A 117 9.40 -3.26 -7.69
N GLY A 118 9.14 -3.80 -8.87
CA GLY A 118 7.79 -4.16 -9.31
C GLY A 118 7.61 -4.04 -10.81
N GLY A 119 6.69 -4.83 -11.35
CA GLY A 119 6.33 -4.81 -12.75
C GLY A 119 5.49 -3.59 -13.14
N PHE A 120 4.86 -3.71 -14.31
CA PHE A 120 4.00 -2.67 -14.87
C PHE A 120 2.59 -3.21 -15.12
N ASN A 121 1.62 -2.30 -15.21
CA ASN A 121 0.27 -2.64 -15.62
C ASN A 121 0.11 -2.42 -17.13
N LEU A 122 -0.34 -3.44 -17.87
CA LEU A 122 -0.59 -3.34 -19.32
C LEU A 122 -1.56 -2.21 -19.69
N LYS A 123 -2.48 -1.85 -18.78
CA LYS A 123 -3.43 -0.75 -18.97
C LYS A 123 -2.82 0.64 -18.73
N GLU A 124 -1.59 0.71 -18.21
CA GLU A 124 -0.92 1.96 -17.81
C GLU A 124 0.51 2.08 -18.39
N ILE A 125 0.80 1.43 -19.52
CA ILE A 125 2.12 1.48 -20.19
C ILE A 125 2.66 2.92 -20.37
N PRO A 126 1.85 3.93 -20.78
CA PRO A 126 2.34 5.30 -20.90
C PRO A 126 2.82 5.90 -19.56
N TYR A 127 2.16 5.56 -18.45
CA TYR A 127 2.56 6.01 -17.12
C TYR A 127 3.87 5.32 -16.69
N TYR A 128 3.99 4.01 -16.91
CA TYR A 128 5.23 3.27 -16.67
C TYR A 128 6.42 3.87 -17.43
N LYS A 129 6.27 4.13 -18.74
CA LYS A 129 7.31 4.77 -19.56
C LYS A 129 7.66 6.18 -19.05
N LYS A 130 6.66 6.95 -18.58
CA LYS A 130 6.88 8.27 -17.96
C LYS A 130 7.76 8.15 -16.71
N ILE A 131 7.50 7.17 -15.84
CA ILE A 131 8.31 6.93 -14.64
C ILE A 131 9.75 6.57 -15.01
N LEU A 132 9.96 5.62 -15.93
CA LEU A 132 11.31 5.24 -16.36
C LEU A 132 12.10 6.42 -16.94
N LYS A 133 11.44 7.26 -17.77
CA LYS A 133 12.07 8.48 -18.29
C LYS A 133 12.41 9.46 -17.17
N ARG A 134 11.55 9.58 -16.15
CA ARG A 134 11.74 10.50 -15.01
C ARG A 134 12.95 10.14 -14.16
N ILE A 135 13.19 8.84 -13.94
CA ILE A 135 14.28 8.37 -13.08
C ILE A 135 15.61 8.14 -13.81
N LYS A 136 15.62 8.17 -15.16
CA LYS A 136 16.78 7.79 -15.99
C LYS A 136 18.09 8.47 -15.60
N ASN A 137 18.04 9.73 -15.16
CA ASN A 137 19.23 10.53 -14.84
C ASN A 137 19.41 10.76 -13.32
N LEU A 138 18.68 10.01 -12.48
CA LEU A 138 18.75 10.14 -11.02
C LEU A 138 19.59 8.99 -10.47
N ASN A 139 20.86 9.25 -10.16
CA ASN A 139 21.82 8.23 -9.69
C ASN A 139 21.49 7.64 -8.31
N TYR A 140 20.64 8.30 -7.52
CA TYR A 140 20.13 7.83 -6.23
C TYR A 140 18.81 7.05 -6.34
N ILE A 141 18.30 6.81 -7.56
CA ILE A 141 17.10 6.00 -7.78
C ILE A 141 17.43 4.82 -8.68
N GLN A 142 17.24 3.60 -8.17
CA GLN A 142 17.48 2.37 -8.92
C GLN A 142 16.18 1.59 -9.14
N TYR A 143 15.91 1.22 -10.39
CA TYR A 143 14.79 0.35 -10.76
C TYR A 143 15.29 -1.05 -11.09
N PHE A 144 14.79 -2.05 -10.36
CA PHE A 144 15.22 -3.45 -10.47
C PHE A 144 14.31 -4.31 -11.37
N GLY A 145 13.20 -3.75 -11.87
CA GLY A 145 12.24 -4.56 -12.61
C GLY A 145 11.25 -5.30 -11.71
N GLU A 146 10.56 -6.27 -12.30
CA GLU A 146 9.71 -7.21 -11.56
C GLU A 146 10.59 -8.34 -11.01
N ILE A 147 10.58 -8.50 -9.69
CA ILE A 147 11.21 -9.62 -8.99
C ILE A 147 10.09 -10.50 -8.46
N LEU A 148 10.10 -11.77 -8.84
CA LEU A 148 9.13 -12.78 -8.38
C LEU A 148 9.73 -13.70 -7.30
N ASN A 149 11.06 -13.73 -7.18
CA ASN A 149 11.75 -14.53 -6.18
C ASN A 149 11.61 -13.88 -4.80
N LYS A 150 11.03 -14.60 -3.84
CA LYS A 150 10.78 -14.09 -2.49
C LYS A 150 12.07 -13.87 -1.69
N ASP A 151 13.08 -14.71 -1.86
CA ASP A 151 14.38 -14.54 -1.20
C ASP A 151 15.07 -13.25 -1.65
N GLU A 152 14.98 -12.89 -2.92
CA GLU A 152 15.52 -11.64 -3.45
C GLU A 152 14.76 -10.42 -2.89
N ILE A 153 13.41 -10.47 -2.87
CA ILE A 153 12.59 -9.43 -2.22
C ILE A 153 12.98 -9.29 -0.75
N LEU A 154 13.19 -10.40 -0.06
CA LEU A 154 13.59 -10.44 1.34
C LEU A 154 14.94 -9.75 1.57
N VAL A 155 15.91 -9.97 0.68
CA VAL A 155 17.21 -9.27 0.72
C VAL A 155 17.01 -7.76 0.59
N HIS A 156 16.16 -7.30 -0.34
CA HIS A 156 15.86 -5.87 -0.48
C HIS A 156 15.16 -5.28 0.75
N LEU A 157 14.18 -5.98 1.31
CA LEU A 157 13.50 -5.57 2.55
C LEU A 157 14.49 -5.45 3.70
N LYS A 158 15.35 -6.45 3.90
CA LYS A 158 16.37 -6.49 4.95
C LYS A 158 17.42 -5.40 4.81
N ASN A 159 17.77 -5.06 3.57
CA ASN A 159 18.72 -4.02 3.25
C ASN A 159 18.10 -2.62 3.18
N SER A 160 16.82 -2.41 3.45
CA SER A 160 16.19 -1.08 3.39
C SER A 160 15.84 -0.56 4.78
N HIS A 161 15.92 0.76 4.98
CA HIS A 161 15.53 1.36 6.25
C HIS A 161 14.02 1.54 6.35
N VAL A 162 13.34 1.86 5.24
CA VAL A 162 11.89 2.08 5.20
C VAL A 162 11.31 1.53 3.90
N LEU A 163 10.17 0.85 3.99
CA LEU A 163 9.30 0.59 2.83
C LEU A 163 8.33 1.77 2.68
N ILE A 164 8.29 2.41 1.51
CA ILE A 164 7.37 3.50 1.20
C ILE A 164 6.48 3.14 0.01
N VAL A 165 5.17 3.00 0.25
CA VAL A 165 4.20 2.72 -0.80
C VAL A 165 2.90 3.49 -0.50
N PRO A 166 2.80 4.80 -0.77
CA PRO A 166 1.62 5.59 -0.41
C PRO A 166 0.44 5.32 -1.36
N SER A 167 -0.19 4.16 -1.28
CA SER A 167 -1.19 3.67 -2.22
C SER A 167 -2.59 4.25 -1.98
N LYS A 168 -3.18 4.89 -3.00
CA LYS A 168 -4.61 5.22 -3.06
C LYS A 168 -5.46 3.99 -3.30
N ASN A 169 -6.64 3.97 -2.69
CA ASN A 169 -7.59 2.88 -2.73
C ASN A 169 -6.92 1.55 -2.35
N GLU A 170 -6.07 1.60 -1.33
CA GLU A 170 -5.42 0.39 -0.82
C GLU A 170 -6.40 -0.34 0.09
N LEU A 171 -6.58 -1.64 -0.20
CA LEU A 171 -7.59 -2.44 0.49
C LEU A 171 -7.07 -2.91 1.85
N PHE A 172 -5.90 -3.54 1.82
CA PHE A 172 -5.19 -3.99 3.02
C PHE A 172 -3.68 -3.84 2.86
N GLY A 173 -3.10 -4.07 1.68
CA GLY A 173 -1.66 -3.89 1.46
C GLY A 173 -0.81 -4.90 2.23
N ILE A 174 -0.84 -6.17 1.81
CA ILE A 174 -0.02 -7.26 2.40
C ILE A 174 1.47 -6.88 2.43
N VAL A 175 1.96 -6.12 1.43
CA VAL A 175 3.34 -5.64 1.35
C VAL A 175 3.81 -4.88 2.60
N TYR A 176 2.91 -4.15 3.29
CA TYR A 176 3.27 -3.47 4.53
C TYR A 176 3.53 -4.48 5.65
N ILE A 177 2.67 -5.51 5.76
CA ILE A 177 2.79 -6.56 6.77
C ILE A 177 4.04 -7.41 6.51
N GLU A 178 4.34 -7.70 5.24
CA GLU A 178 5.58 -8.35 4.82
C GLU A 178 6.79 -7.55 5.30
N ALA A 179 6.85 -6.24 5.03
CA ALA A 179 7.95 -5.39 5.50
C ALA A 179 8.07 -5.34 7.03
N ILE A 180 6.95 -5.18 7.75
CA ILE A 180 6.93 -5.13 9.21
C ILE A 180 7.42 -6.44 9.82
N SER A 181 6.97 -7.59 9.29
CA SER A 181 7.45 -8.92 9.74
C SER A 181 8.96 -9.07 9.60
N GLN A 182 9.54 -8.29 8.68
CA GLN A 182 10.96 -8.21 8.46
C GLN A 182 11.57 -7.00 9.15
N ASN A 183 11.05 -6.43 10.23
CA ASN A 183 11.68 -5.26 10.90
C ASN A 183 11.98 -4.08 9.95
N THR A 184 11.20 -3.91 8.88
CA THR A 184 11.26 -2.77 7.96
C THR A 184 10.05 -1.89 8.24
N PRO A 185 10.23 -0.71 8.88
CA PRO A 185 9.14 0.23 9.10
C PRO A 185 8.55 0.72 7.78
N VAL A 186 7.30 1.18 7.83
CA VAL A 186 6.50 1.45 6.62
C VAL A 186 5.95 2.87 6.58
N ILE A 187 5.97 3.47 5.39
CA ILE A 187 5.23 4.69 5.07
C ILE A 187 4.09 4.32 4.12
N TYR A 188 2.87 4.58 4.57
CA TYR A 188 1.64 4.34 3.82
C TYR A 188 0.88 5.65 3.60
N LEU A 189 -0.22 5.63 2.83
CA LEU A 189 -1.07 6.81 2.64
C LEU A 189 -2.16 6.84 3.73
N ALA A 190 -2.25 7.94 4.49
CA ALA A 190 -3.25 8.12 5.53
C ALA A 190 -4.68 8.07 4.96
N GLY A 191 -5.63 7.59 5.76
CA GLY A 191 -7.04 7.44 5.40
C GLY A 191 -7.39 6.23 4.52
N GLU A 192 -6.42 5.35 4.22
CA GLU A 192 -6.57 4.16 3.38
C GLU A 192 -6.77 2.88 4.20
N GLY A 193 -7.06 1.75 3.54
CA GLY A 193 -7.58 0.54 4.18
C GLY A 193 -6.70 -0.10 5.26
N ILE A 194 -5.39 0.11 5.19
CA ILE A 194 -4.43 -0.43 6.16
C ILE A 194 -4.29 0.42 7.43
N GLU A 195 -4.67 1.70 7.39
CA GLU A 195 -4.45 2.65 8.50
C GLU A 195 -5.01 2.17 9.84
N PRO A 196 -6.25 1.64 9.95
CA PRO A 196 -6.78 1.16 11.23
C PRO A 196 -5.96 0.02 11.85
N PHE A 197 -5.23 -0.72 11.03
CA PHE A 197 -4.33 -1.79 11.46
C PHE A 197 -2.97 -1.23 11.90
N LEU A 198 -2.44 -0.23 11.20
CA LEU A 198 -1.09 0.28 11.42
C LEU A 198 -0.96 1.43 12.42
N LYS A 199 -2.00 2.27 12.57
CA LYS A 199 -1.96 3.49 13.40
C LYS A 199 -1.61 3.25 14.88
N ARG A 200 -1.65 2.00 15.34
CA ARG A 200 -1.34 1.60 16.72
C ARG A 200 0.14 1.34 16.96
N TYR A 201 0.99 1.46 15.94
CA TYR A 201 2.37 1.03 15.99
C TYR A 201 3.33 2.12 15.48
N ASP A 202 4.35 2.42 16.29
CA ASP A 202 5.34 3.47 16.00
C ASP A 202 6.21 3.19 14.77
N PHE A 203 6.24 1.94 14.30
CA PHE A 203 6.96 1.53 13.10
C PHE A 203 6.20 1.80 11.78
N ALA A 204 5.05 2.47 11.83
CA ALA A 204 4.24 2.77 10.66
C ALA A 204 3.74 4.23 10.65
N VAL A 205 4.13 5.00 9.63
CA VAL A 205 3.77 6.41 9.50
C VAL A 205 2.82 6.62 8.32
N GLY A 206 1.70 7.30 8.58
CA GLY A 206 0.74 7.68 7.54
C GLY A 206 1.11 9.02 6.90
N ALA A 207 1.38 9.03 5.60
CA ALA A 207 1.60 10.25 4.84
C ALA A 207 0.26 10.96 4.55
N GLY A 208 0.18 12.25 4.83
CA GLY A 208 -1.03 13.06 4.63
C GLY A 208 -1.30 13.39 3.16
N ARG A 209 -2.52 13.87 2.88
CA ARG A 209 -2.88 14.49 1.60
C ARG A 209 -2.89 16.00 1.78
N SER A 210 -2.03 16.75 1.10
CA SER A 210 -2.24 18.19 0.88
C SER A 210 -2.80 18.41 -0.52
N GLU A 211 -3.65 19.43 -0.68
CA GLU A 211 -4.35 19.74 -1.93
C GLU A 211 -3.42 20.02 -3.11
N ASN A 212 -2.12 20.25 -2.88
CA ASN A 212 -1.13 20.42 -3.93
C ASN A 212 0.26 19.78 -3.69
N ASN A 213 0.52 19.11 -2.54
CA ASN A 213 1.77 18.38 -2.29
C ASN A 213 1.59 17.25 -1.25
N PHE A 214 2.47 16.25 -1.27
CA PHE A 214 2.57 15.27 -0.18
C PHE A 214 3.35 15.92 0.97
N SER A 215 2.74 16.03 2.15
CA SER A 215 3.44 16.36 3.39
C SER A 215 3.41 15.14 4.31
N LEU A 216 4.58 14.70 4.76
CA LEU A 216 4.72 13.77 5.88
C LEU A 216 4.41 14.58 7.14
N TYR A 217 3.18 14.49 7.64
CA TYR A 217 2.89 14.98 8.98
C TYR A 217 3.41 13.94 9.96
N LEU A 218 4.35 14.36 10.80
CA LEU A 218 4.58 13.73 12.09
C LEU A 218 3.74 14.56 13.07
N ASP A 219 2.72 13.93 13.68
CA ASP A 219 2.04 14.51 14.84
C ASP A 219 2.94 14.42 16.08
#